data_AF-A0A815WIJ7-F1
#
_entry.id   AF-A0A815WIJ7-F1
#
_cell.length_a   1.000
_cell.length_b   1.000
_cell.length_c   1.000
_cell.angle_alpha   90.00
_cell.angle_beta   90.00
_cell.angle_gamma   90.00
#
_symmetry.space_group_name_H-M   'P 1'
#
loop_
_entity.id
_entity.type
_entity.pdbx_description
1 polymer ?
#
loop_
_entity_poly.entity_id
_entity_poly.type
_entity_poly.pdbx_seq_one_letter_code
_entity_poly.pdbx_strand_id
1 'polypeptide(L)'
;MILFKRYSLLNNIIHRYLSSSTGPTLYETLKVIEISPDIFIQPAETLFVYPYRTSVFGGQIIGSAIYAAQKTLLKNYPLHSLHSYFLTAADNSSAITYRLVQA
;
A
#
# COMPACT_ATOMS: atom_id res chain seq x y z
N MET A 1 -6.82 -10.91 -28.07
CA MET A 1 -6.16 -9.61 -28.37
C MET A 1 -6.47 -8.55 -27.30
N ILE A 2 -6.23 -8.86 -26.02
CA ILE A 2 -6.46 -7.92 -24.88
C ILE A 2 -5.19 -7.84 -23.99
N LEU A 3 -4.33 -8.86 -24.03
CA LEU A 3 -3.10 -8.95 -23.23
C LEU A 3 -2.02 -7.90 -23.59
N PHE A 4 -1.89 -7.56 -24.88
CA PHE A 4 -0.81 -6.69 -25.38
C PHE A 4 -0.99 -5.20 -25.05
N LYS A 5 -2.24 -4.71 -24.98
CA LYS A 5 -2.53 -3.30 -24.64
C LYS A 5 -2.20 -2.96 -23.18
N ARG A 6 -2.35 -3.94 -22.26
CA ARG A 6 -2.03 -3.79 -20.83
C ARG A 6 -0.53 -3.74 -20.56
N TYR A 7 0.27 -4.50 -21.34
CA TYR A 7 1.73 -4.52 -21.28
C TYR A 7 2.36 -3.16 -21.64
N SER A 8 1.82 -2.48 -22.66
CA SER A 8 2.29 -1.15 -23.08
C SER A 8 2.02 -0.06 -22.02
N LEU A 9 0.86 -0.13 -21.35
CA LEU A 9 0.53 0.79 -20.26
C LEU A 9 1.37 0.52 -19.00
N LEU A 10 1.61 -0.75 -18.66
CA LEU A 10 2.45 -1.15 -17.53
C LEU A 10 3.89 -0.65 -17.69
N ASN A 11 4.51 -0.83 -18.87
CA ASN A 11 5.86 -0.32 -19.13
C ASN A 11 5.95 1.21 -18.95
N ASN A 12 4.91 1.95 -19.34
CA ASN A 12 4.83 3.40 -19.15
C ASN A 12 4.52 3.84 -17.70
N ILE A 13 4.03 2.94 -16.84
CA ILE A 13 3.80 3.20 -15.40
C ILE A 13 5.07 2.90 -14.61
N ILE A 14 5.77 1.82 -14.96
CA ILE A 14 7.01 1.37 -14.29
C ILE A 14 8.17 2.31 -14.61
N HIS A 15 8.31 2.73 -15.87
CA HIS A 15 9.30 3.76 -16.22
C HIS A 15 9.04 5.07 -15.49
N ARG A 16 7.76 5.45 -15.27
CA ARG A 16 7.39 6.70 -14.58
C ARG A 16 7.84 6.74 -13.11
N TYR A 17 7.82 5.58 -12.45
CA TYR A 17 8.16 5.45 -11.03
C TYR A 17 9.67 5.44 -10.76
N LEU A 18 10.46 4.93 -11.71
CA LEU A 18 11.91 4.79 -11.55
C LEU A 18 12.70 5.95 -12.16
N SER A 19 12.11 6.78 -13.03
CA SER A 19 12.85 7.81 -13.79
C SER A 19 12.37 9.25 -13.61
N SER A 20 11.41 9.55 -12.73
CA SER A 20 10.86 10.91 -12.63
C SER A 20 10.84 11.45 -11.19
N SER A 21 11.24 12.71 -11.03
CA SER A 21 11.00 13.53 -9.83
C SER A 21 9.52 13.90 -9.64
N THR A 22 8.59 13.22 -10.34
CA THR A 22 7.17 13.59 -10.46
C THR A 22 6.20 12.52 -9.93
N GLY A 23 6.70 11.40 -9.41
CA GLY A 23 5.89 10.37 -8.74
C GLY A 23 5.66 10.68 -7.25
N PRO A 24 4.66 10.06 -6.61
CA PRO A 24 4.47 10.19 -5.17
C PRO A 24 5.71 9.67 -4.43
N THR A 25 6.08 10.37 -3.38
CA THR A 25 7.15 9.91 -2.46
C THR A 25 6.76 8.59 -1.81
N LEU A 26 7.75 7.87 -1.26
CA LEU A 26 7.48 6.66 -0.48
C LEU A 26 6.49 6.97 0.67
N TYR A 27 6.68 8.10 1.36
CA TYR A 27 5.79 8.50 2.44
C TYR A 27 4.34 8.69 1.96
N GLU A 28 4.14 9.35 0.82
CA GLU A 28 2.79 9.53 0.24
C GLU A 28 2.15 8.21 -0.18
N THR A 29 2.94 7.26 -0.67
CA THR A 29 2.48 5.93 -1.07
C THR A 29 1.94 5.10 0.10
N LEU A 30 2.43 5.36 1.33
CA LEU A 30 2.03 4.65 2.54
C LEU A 30 0.87 5.32 3.29
N LYS A 31 0.44 6.52 2.88
CA LYS A 31 -0.68 7.21 3.52
C LYS A 31 -1.97 6.42 3.29
N VAL A 32 -2.66 6.14 4.39
CA VAL A 32 -4.01 5.57 4.40
C VAL A 32 -5.02 6.61 4.86
N ILE A 33 -6.26 6.44 4.44
CA ILE A 33 -7.39 7.31 4.80
C ILE A 33 -8.03 6.76 6.07
N GLU A 34 -8.16 7.58 7.09
CA GLU A 34 -8.92 7.24 8.30
C GLU A 34 -10.42 7.32 8.02
N ILE A 35 -11.14 6.24 8.30
CA ILE A 35 -12.60 6.15 8.14
C ILE A 35 -13.29 6.22 9.50
N SER A 36 -12.68 5.59 10.51
CA SER A 36 -13.06 5.65 11.92
C SER A 36 -11.79 5.53 12.77
N PRO A 37 -11.85 5.78 14.10
CA PRO A 37 -10.67 5.77 14.97
C PRO A 37 -9.82 4.49 14.92
N ASP A 38 -10.41 3.37 14.50
CA ASP A 38 -9.80 2.04 14.42
C ASP A 38 -9.77 1.45 13.00
N ILE A 39 -10.29 2.16 11.99
CA ILE A 39 -10.39 1.66 10.60
C ILE A 39 -9.76 2.65 9.63
N PHE A 40 -8.80 2.14 8.86
CA PHE A 40 -8.12 2.88 7.81
C PHE A 40 -8.21 2.13 6.48
N ILE A 41 -8.21 2.87 5.36
CA ILE A 41 -8.32 2.30 4.01
C ILE A 41 -7.16 2.79 3.13
N GLN A 42 -6.52 1.86 2.42
CA GLN A 42 -5.66 2.14 1.28
C GLN A 42 -6.47 1.95 -0.02
N PRO A 43 -6.74 3.01 -0.79
CA PRO A 43 -7.48 2.91 -2.05
C PRO A 43 -6.75 2.05 -3.10
N ALA A 44 -7.50 1.31 -3.92
CA ALA A 44 -6.96 0.37 -4.89
C ALA A 44 -6.00 1.03 -5.90
N GLU A 45 -6.32 2.25 -6.33
CA GLU A 45 -5.55 3.06 -7.27
C GLU A 45 -4.17 3.47 -6.76
N THR A 46 -3.95 3.39 -5.45
CA THR A 46 -2.66 3.70 -4.81
C THR A 46 -1.81 2.46 -4.58
N LEU A 47 -2.33 1.26 -4.87
CA LEU A 47 -1.62 0.01 -4.64
C LEU A 47 -0.52 -0.20 -5.68
N PHE A 48 0.67 -0.48 -5.17
CA PHE A 48 1.84 -0.77 -5.96
C PHE A 48 1.86 -2.25 -6.33
N VAL A 49 1.91 -2.51 -7.63
CA VAL A 49 1.96 -3.85 -8.21
C VAL A 49 3.13 -3.89 -9.18
N TYR A 50 3.99 -4.89 -9.03
CA TYR A 50 5.08 -5.07 -9.98
C TYR A 50 4.55 -5.47 -11.37
N PRO A 51 5.23 -5.07 -12.46
CA PRO A 51 5.01 -5.63 -13.78
C PRO A 51 4.81 -7.14 -13.72
N TYR A 52 3.77 -7.63 -14.39
CA TYR A 52 3.52 -9.06 -14.58
C TYR A 52 3.15 -9.81 -13.29
N ARG A 53 2.90 -9.11 -12.19
CA ARG A 53 2.30 -9.67 -10.98
C ARG A 53 0.88 -9.15 -10.80
N THR A 54 0.06 -9.95 -10.14
CA THR A 54 -1.32 -9.60 -9.78
C THR A 54 -1.42 -9.18 -8.31
N SER A 55 -0.46 -9.61 -7.48
CA SER A 55 -0.42 -9.31 -6.06
C SER A 55 0.20 -7.93 -5.78
N VAL A 56 -0.39 -7.22 -4.82
CA VAL A 56 0.19 -6.00 -4.24
C VAL A 56 1.54 -6.28 -3.60
N PHE A 57 2.45 -5.30 -3.66
CA PHE A 57 3.73 -5.40 -2.97
C PHE A 57 3.57 -5.40 -1.46
N GLY A 58 4.02 -6.48 -0.81
CA GLY A 58 3.85 -6.69 0.63
C GLY A 58 4.49 -5.61 1.50
N GLY A 59 5.58 -4.98 1.03
CA GLY A 59 6.22 -3.88 1.76
C GLY A 59 5.31 -2.65 1.90
N GLN A 60 4.47 -2.37 0.90
CA GLN A 60 3.46 -1.32 1.01
C GLN A 60 2.40 -1.69 2.05
N ILE A 61 1.90 -2.94 2.02
CA ILE A 61 0.89 -3.42 2.98
C ILE A 61 1.39 -3.23 4.41
N ILE A 62 2.62 -3.64 4.69
CA ILE A 62 3.25 -3.49 6.01
C ILE A 62 3.44 -2.01 6.37
N GLY A 63 3.99 -1.19 5.47
CA GLY A 63 4.23 0.23 5.73
C GLY A 63 2.95 1.00 6.02
N SER A 64 1.89 0.77 5.25
CA SER A 64 0.57 1.35 5.45
C SER A 64 -0.08 0.86 6.75
N ALA A 65 0.13 -0.40 7.16
CA ALA A 65 -0.31 -0.91 8.46
C ALA A 65 0.39 -0.19 9.62
N ILE A 66 1.71 0.02 9.53
CA ILE A 66 2.46 0.80 10.53
C ILE A 66 1.98 2.25 10.56
N TYR A 67 1.75 2.86 9.39
CA TYR A 67 1.22 4.21 9.29
C TYR A 67 -0.11 4.34 10.05
N ALA A 68 -1.05 3.43 9.79
CA ALA A 68 -2.33 3.36 10.49
C ALA A 68 -2.12 3.20 12.01
N ALA A 69 -1.28 2.24 12.42
CA ALA A 69 -1.03 1.96 13.83
C ALA A 69 -0.50 3.19 14.57
N GLN A 70 0.49 3.88 14.01
CA GLN A 70 1.06 5.08 14.63
C GLN A 70 0.07 6.23 14.74
N LYS A 71 -0.93 6.33 13.86
CA LYS A 71 -1.98 7.37 13.93
C LYS A 71 -2.90 7.22 15.13
N THR A 72 -3.02 6.01 15.69
CA THR A 72 -3.88 5.75 16.86
C THR A 72 -3.19 5.94 18.21
N LEU A 73 -1.89 6.23 18.22
CA LEU A 73 -1.14 6.43 19.45
C LEU A 73 -1.32 7.87 19.97
N LEU A 74 -1.69 8.02 21.24
CA LEU A 74 -1.84 9.33 21.90
C LEU A 74 -0.52 10.08 22.08
N LYS A 75 0.60 9.34 22.08
CA LYS A 75 1.96 9.88 22.22
C LYS A 75 2.84 9.25 21.15
N ASN A 76 3.95 9.91 20.86
CA ASN A 76 4.94 9.41 19.91
C ASN A 76 5.74 8.24 20.53
N TYR A 77 5.23 7.03 20.37
CA TYR A 77 5.99 5.82 20.68
C TYR A 77 6.66 5.30 19.39
N PRO A 78 8.00 5.32 19.31
CA PRO A 78 8.69 4.79 18.15
C PRO A 78 8.48 3.28 18.05
N LEU A 79 8.21 2.79 16.84
CA LEU A 79 8.12 1.37 16.56
C LEU A 79 9.49 0.70 16.79
N HIS A 80 9.55 -0.30 17.67
CA HIS A 80 10.78 -1.03 17.97
C HIS A 80 10.77 -2.48 17.46
N SER A 81 9.58 -3.03 17.16
CA SER A 81 9.41 -4.39 16.61
C SER A 81 8.09 -4.50 15.89
N LEU A 82 8.03 -5.37 14.88
CA LEU A 82 6.80 -5.71 14.16
C LEU A 82 6.82 -7.21 13.84
N HIS A 83 5.69 -7.88 14.05
CA HIS A 83 5.46 -9.22 13.57
C HIS A 83 4.32 -9.18 12.57
N SER A 84 4.49 -9.81 11.42
CA SER A 84 3.49 -9.84 10.36
C SER A 84 3.51 -11.19 9.65
N TYR A 85 2.34 -11.62 9.19
CA TYR A 85 2.16 -12.86 8.46
C TYR A 85 1.28 -12.59 7.24
N PHE A 86 1.75 -12.99 6.06
CA PHE A 86 0.96 -12.94 4.85
C PHE A 86 0.15 -14.22 4.72
N LEU A 87 -1.18 -14.12 4.82
CA LEU A 87 -2.08 -15.27 4.73
C LEU A 87 -2.52 -15.54 3.28
N THR A 88 -2.71 -14.48 2.50
CA THR A 88 -3.12 -14.55 1.10
C THR A 88 -2.50 -13.40 0.30
N ALA A 89 -2.39 -13.58 -1.01
CA ALA A 89 -2.06 -12.50 -1.92
C ALA A 89 -3.21 -11.48 -1.93
N ALA A 90 -2.88 -10.20 -1.80
CA ALA A 90 -3.86 -9.12 -1.91
C ALA A 90 -4.24 -8.87 -3.38
N ASP A 91 -5.55 -8.76 -3.63
CA ASP A 91 -6.09 -8.33 -4.91
C ASP A 91 -5.80 -6.84 -5.11
N ASN A 92 -5.33 -6.47 -6.31
CA ASN A 92 -5.00 -5.10 -6.65
C ASN A 92 -6.18 -4.30 -7.20
N SER A 93 -7.34 -4.93 -7.42
CA SER A 93 -8.55 -4.24 -7.86
C SER A 93 -9.43 -3.75 -6.71
N SER A 94 -9.10 -4.15 -5.48
CA SER A 94 -9.88 -3.88 -4.27
C SER A 94 -9.07 -3.08 -3.26
N ALA A 95 -9.72 -2.16 -2.56
CA ALA A 95 -9.09 -1.39 -1.50
C ALA A 95 -8.68 -2.30 -0.32
N ILE A 96 -7.58 -1.96 0.35
CA ILE A 96 -7.12 -2.68 1.55
C ILE A 96 -7.64 -1.99 2.79
N THR A 97 -8.33 -2.73 3.66
CA THR A 97 -8.80 -2.22 4.95
C THR A 97 -7.84 -2.65 6.06
N TYR A 98 -7.40 -1.70 6.88
CA TYR A 98 -6.62 -1.91 8.09
C TYR A 98 -7.52 -1.68 9.29
N ARG A 99 -7.79 -2.74 10.04
CA ARG A 99 -8.47 -2.66 11.33
C ARG A 99 -7.45 -2.75 12.44
N LEU A 100 -7.52 -1.81 13.37
CA LEU A 100 -6.66 -1.79 14.54
C LEU A 100 -7.42 -2.27 15.77
N VAL A 101 -6.74 -3.08 16.56
CA VAL A 101 -7.25 -3.60 17.83
C VAL A 101 -6.19 -3.30 18.86
N GLN A 102 -6.55 -2.54 19.88
CA GLN A 102 -5.72 -2.34 21.07
C GLN A 102 -6.07 -3.46 22.06
N ALA A 103 -5.04 -4.07 22.63
CA ALA A 103 -5.18 -5.10 23.67
C ALA A 103 -5.38 -4.46 25.04
#